data_AF-A0A4R1NPG0-F1
#
_entry.id   AF-A0A4R1NPG0-F1
#
_cell.length_a   1.000
_cell.length_b   1.000
_cell.length_c   1.000
_cell.angle_alpha   90.00
_cell.angle_beta   90.00
_cell.angle_gamma   90.00
#
_symmetry.space_group_name_H-M   'P 1'
#
loop_
_entity.id
_entity.type
_entity.pdbx_description
1 polymer ?
#
loop_
_entity_poly.entity_id
_entity_poly.type
_entity_poly.pdbx_seq_one_letter_code
_entity_poly.pdbx_strand_id
1 'polypeptide(L)'
;MLDAIVWFFSNIGQAFINTGYAISHPGQWLSWIGGLETTEDKQALMRFVYYGGSTEFFFVVFTTFLIITAIGLWRNSFMWGCVRVLEGFANTVGRFFAWAGLLMVLQQIMIIFMQRIFTVAEISLIFGVDWLTKDVSWWAEELKLYNAMIVSLCATYTFVQGGHVRVDLVYSAISYRAKRSVDMFGALVFMMPAAVLTWMYGWYFLWRHLVTPKVSASDKLELLMKKARILKWNVETIGFSPNGFNAYFLFKILLVAFAGMVFLQSIAFFYRSYLERKEGPESEGKYLDRDSLGEGEEAYEGTH
;
A
#
# COMPACT_ATOMS: atom_id res chain seq x y z
N MET A 1 22.08 25.91 -2.18
CA MET A 1 21.16 25.69 -3.32
C MET A 1 21.82 24.86 -4.42
N LEU A 2 23.05 25.18 -4.85
CA LEU A 2 23.76 24.38 -5.87
C LEU A 2 23.96 22.92 -5.43
N ASP A 3 24.34 22.68 -4.17
CA ASP A 3 24.56 21.32 -3.64
C ASP A 3 23.30 20.45 -3.65
N ALA A 4 22.13 21.05 -3.39
CA ALA A 4 20.85 20.34 -3.42
C ALA A 4 20.45 19.95 -4.85
N ILE A 5 20.71 20.83 -5.82
CA ILE A 5 20.48 20.56 -7.24
C ILE A 5 21.42 19.46 -7.73
N VAL A 6 22.71 19.55 -7.42
CA VAL A 6 23.70 18.52 -7.78
C VAL A 6 23.35 17.18 -7.14
N TRP A 7 22.97 17.18 -5.85
CA TRP A 7 22.52 15.97 -5.17
C TRP A 7 21.30 15.34 -5.86
N PHE A 8 20.29 16.13 -6.20
CA PHE A 8 19.07 15.63 -6.85
C PHE A 8 19.37 14.99 -8.21
N PHE A 9 20.08 15.69 -9.09
CA PHE A 9 20.41 15.16 -10.42
C PHE A 9 21.41 13.98 -10.36
N SER A 10 22.35 14.01 -9.40
CA SER A 10 23.25 12.89 -9.16
C SER A 10 22.48 11.62 -8.78
N ASN A 11 21.48 11.72 -7.91
CA ASN A 11 20.67 10.57 -7.51
C ASN A 11 19.81 10.03 -8.66
N ILE A 12 19.31 10.90 -9.54
CA ILE A 12 18.60 10.48 -10.77
C ILE A 12 19.55 9.69 -11.68
N GLY A 13 20.79 10.15 -11.88
CA GLY A 13 21.80 9.40 -12.65
C GLY A 13 22.14 8.06 -11.99
N GLN A 14 22.33 8.06 -10.67
CA GLN A 14 22.61 6.85 -9.90
C GLN A 14 21.45 5.85 -9.90
N ALA A 15 20.20 6.30 -10.05
CA ALA A 15 19.04 5.40 -10.12
C ALA A 15 19.18 4.35 -11.24
N PHE A 16 19.75 4.72 -12.38
CA PHE A 16 20.00 3.77 -13.48
C PHE A 16 21.05 2.72 -13.10
N ILE A 17 22.13 3.16 -12.45
CA ILE A 17 23.20 2.27 -11.97
C ILE A 17 22.67 1.33 -10.89
N ASN A 18 21.93 1.87 -9.90
CA ASN A 18 21.34 1.11 -8.82
C ASN A 18 20.34 0.07 -9.35
N THR A 19 19.54 0.42 -10.35
CA THR A 19 18.63 -0.52 -11.03
C THR A 19 19.41 -1.63 -11.71
N GLY A 20 20.43 -1.29 -12.50
CA GLY A 20 21.28 -2.29 -13.18
C GLY A 20 22.03 -3.20 -12.19
N TYR A 21 22.50 -2.63 -11.08
CA TYR A 21 23.18 -3.38 -10.02
C TYR A 21 22.23 -4.34 -9.30
N ALA A 22 21.03 -3.88 -8.94
CA ALA A 22 20.02 -4.70 -8.28
C ALA A 22 19.60 -5.91 -9.15
N ILE A 23 19.45 -5.70 -10.46
CA ILE A 23 19.08 -6.77 -11.42
C ILE A 23 20.23 -7.74 -11.66
N SER A 24 21.47 -7.25 -11.75
CA SER A 24 22.64 -8.10 -12.01
C SER A 24 23.09 -8.92 -10.80
N HIS A 25 22.80 -8.47 -9.57
CA HIS A 25 23.25 -9.11 -8.32
C HIS A 25 22.08 -9.45 -7.37
N PRO A 26 21.10 -10.28 -7.79
CA PRO A 26 19.95 -10.62 -6.95
C PRO A 26 20.36 -11.31 -5.65
N GLY A 27 21.41 -12.13 -5.67
CA GLY A 27 21.90 -12.84 -4.49
C GLY A 27 22.33 -11.91 -3.34
N GLN A 28 22.68 -10.65 -3.62
CA GLN A 28 23.11 -9.73 -2.56
C GLN A 28 21.97 -9.24 -1.66
N TRP A 29 20.72 -9.37 -2.09
CA TRP A 29 19.55 -8.86 -1.39
C TRP A 29 18.36 -9.83 -1.37
N LEU A 30 18.41 -10.95 -2.10
CA LEU A 30 17.38 -11.99 -2.15
C LEU A 30 17.81 -13.35 -1.60
N SER A 31 19.09 -13.58 -1.25
CA SER A 31 19.54 -14.92 -0.82
C SER A 31 18.80 -15.43 0.43
N TRP A 32 18.31 -14.52 1.26
CA TRP A 32 17.51 -14.82 2.45
C TRP A 32 16.15 -15.50 2.19
N ILE A 33 15.65 -15.50 0.95
CA ILE A 33 14.39 -16.18 0.61
C ILE A 33 14.47 -17.69 0.90
N GLY A 34 15.65 -18.29 0.79
CA GLY A 34 15.88 -19.71 1.08
C GLY A 34 16.09 -20.05 2.56
N GLY A 35 16.19 -19.05 3.44
CA GLY A 35 16.50 -19.22 4.87
C GLY A 35 17.51 -18.20 5.40
N LEU A 36 17.82 -18.28 6.69
CA LEU A 36 18.78 -17.38 7.38
C LEU A 36 19.93 -18.16 8.03
N GLU A 37 20.36 -19.24 7.37
CA GLU A 37 21.37 -20.16 7.88
C GLU A 37 22.77 -19.55 7.80
N THR A 38 23.09 -18.89 6.69
CA THR A 38 24.41 -18.30 6.49
C THR A 38 24.48 -16.84 6.94
N THR A 39 25.71 -16.35 7.18
CA THR A 39 25.92 -14.92 7.48
C THR A 39 25.60 -14.05 6.26
N GLU A 40 25.78 -14.57 5.05
CA GLU A 40 25.46 -13.88 3.81
C GLU A 40 23.95 -13.64 3.68
N ASP A 41 23.12 -14.63 4.04
CA ASP A 41 21.66 -14.49 4.03
C ASP A 41 21.18 -13.43 5.01
N LYS A 42 21.77 -13.39 6.21
CA LYS A 42 21.46 -12.36 7.20
C LYS A 42 21.87 -10.97 6.73
N GLN A 43 23.02 -10.86 6.04
CA GLN A 43 23.45 -9.61 5.43
C GLN A 43 22.55 -9.20 4.26
N ALA A 44 22.11 -10.15 3.44
CA ALA A 44 21.18 -9.91 2.34
C ALA A 44 19.84 -9.40 2.85
N LEU A 45 19.31 -9.98 3.94
CA LEU A 45 18.09 -9.46 4.57
C LEU A 45 18.30 -8.03 5.07
N MET A 46 19.41 -7.74 5.77
CA MET A 46 19.66 -6.39 6.27
C MET A 46 19.82 -5.35 5.16
N ARG A 47 20.41 -5.73 4.01
CA ARG A 47 20.43 -4.90 2.81
C ARG A 47 19.04 -4.69 2.25
N PHE A 48 18.22 -5.73 2.18
CA PHE A 48 16.82 -5.62 1.74
C PHE A 48 16.02 -4.65 2.61
N VAL A 49 16.15 -4.78 3.93
CA VAL A 49 15.51 -3.88 4.90
C VAL A 49 15.99 -2.44 4.74
N TYR A 50 17.30 -2.22 4.60
CA TYR A 50 17.85 -0.90 4.37
C TYR A 50 17.33 -0.28 3.07
N TYR A 51 17.50 -0.99 1.96
CA TYR A 51 17.19 -0.44 0.64
C TYR A 51 15.69 -0.19 0.46
N GLY A 52 14.79 -1.02 1.00
CA GLY A 52 13.34 -0.82 0.84
C GLY A 52 12.80 0.48 1.46
N GLY A 53 13.52 1.09 2.40
CA GLY A 53 13.20 2.41 2.99
C GLY A 53 14.26 3.48 2.71
N SER A 54 15.14 3.26 1.73
CA SER A 54 16.30 4.12 1.44
C SER A 54 16.00 5.25 0.44
N THR A 55 16.87 6.26 0.42
CA THR A 55 16.85 7.32 -0.60
C THR A 55 17.09 6.78 -2.01
N GLU A 56 17.93 5.77 -2.14
CA GLU A 56 18.33 5.14 -3.39
C GLU A 56 17.11 4.47 -4.05
N PHE A 57 16.32 3.72 -3.28
CA PHE A 57 15.09 3.14 -3.76
C PHE A 57 14.04 4.19 -4.13
N PHE A 58 13.91 5.25 -3.31
CA PHE A 58 13.03 6.37 -3.65
C PHE A 58 13.39 6.97 -5.01
N PHE A 59 14.67 7.23 -5.29
CA PHE A 59 15.10 7.80 -6.57
C PHE A 59 14.95 6.82 -7.74
N VAL A 60 15.04 5.51 -7.53
CA VAL A 60 14.71 4.50 -8.55
C VAL A 60 13.23 4.57 -8.92
N VAL A 61 12.33 4.57 -7.93
CA VAL A 61 10.89 4.69 -8.15
C VAL A 61 10.54 6.04 -8.78
N PHE A 62 11.11 7.13 -8.27
CA PHE A 62 10.88 8.49 -8.76
C PHE A 62 11.38 8.67 -10.19
N THR A 63 12.58 8.17 -10.52
CA THR A 63 13.11 8.22 -11.90
C THR A 63 12.26 7.38 -12.84
N THR A 64 11.79 6.20 -12.39
CA THR A 64 10.84 5.38 -13.17
C THR A 64 9.54 6.13 -13.44
N PHE A 65 8.99 6.81 -12.43
CA PHE A 65 7.82 7.68 -12.57
C PHE A 65 8.08 8.80 -13.58
N LEU A 66 9.23 9.48 -13.53
CA LEU A 66 9.60 10.53 -14.50
C LEU A 66 9.71 9.99 -15.94
N ILE A 67 10.32 8.81 -16.13
CA ILE A 67 10.43 8.18 -17.46
C ILE A 67 9.05 7.83 -18.00
N ILE A 68 8.19 7.17 -17.20
CA ILE A 68 6.83 6.82 -17.60
C ILE A 68 6.03 8.09 -17.92
N THR A 69 6.17 9.13 -17.10
CA THR A 69 5.53 10.43 -17.34
C THR A 69 6.00 11.03 -18.66
N ALA A 70 7.31 11.07 -18.92
CA ALA A 70 7.87 11.62 -20.15
C ALA A 70 7.38 10.88 -21.41
N ILE A 71 7.33 9.54 -21.36
CA ILE A 71 6.77 8.71 -22.45
C ILE A 71 5.27 9.01 -22.62
N GLY A 72 4.52 9.13 -21.51
CA GLY A 72 3.10 9.44 -21.54
C GLY A 72 2.78 10.84 -22.07
N LEU A 73 3.63 11.83 -21.80
CA LEU A 73 3.52 13.19 -22.35
C LEU A 73 3.70 13.19 -23.87
N TRP A 74 4.60 12.35 -24.39
CA TRP A 74 4.78 12.17 -25.83
C TRP A 74 3.58 11.41 -26.46
N ARG A 75 3.08 10.37 -25.79
CA ARG A 75 1.99 9.53 -26.31
C ARG A 75 0.82 9.44 -25.33
N ASN A 76 -0.21 10.26 -25.57
CA ASN A 76 -1.45 10.24 -24.76
C ASN A 76 -2.08 8.84 -24.64
N SER A 77 -2.06 8.04 -25.71
CA SER A 77 -2.61 6.67 -25.69
C SER A 77 -1.86 5.74 -24.75
N PHE A 78 -0.56 5.94 -24.55
CA PHE A 78 0.22 5.21 -23.55
C PHE A 78 -0.18 5.64 -22.14
N MET A 79 -0.34 6.95 -21.90
CA MET A 79 -0.74 7.48 -20.60
C MET A 79 -2.16 7.02 -20.19
N TRP A 80 -3.11 6.99 -21.12
CA TRP A 80 -4.43 6.36 -20.89
C TRP A 80 -4.32 4.86 -20.60
N GLY A 81 -3.35 4.17 -21.22
CA GLY A 81 -3.00 2.79 -20.88
C GLY A 81 -2.55 2.65 -19.42
N CYS A 82 -1.65 3.51 -18.97
CA CYS A 82 -1.20 3.54 -17.57
C CYS A 82 -2.36 3.80 -16.60
N VAL A 83 -3.24 4.78 -16.89
CA VAL A 83 -4.42 5.05 -16.05
C VAL A 83 -5.30 3.82 -15.92
N ARG A 84 -5.64 3.17 -17.04
CA ARG A 84 -6.48 1.95 -17.03
C ARG A 84 -5.87 0.81 -16.24
N VAL A 85 -4.55 0.61 -16.34
CA VAL A 85 -3.86 -0.45 -15.59
C VAL A 85 -3.85 -0.15 -14.09
N LEU A 86 -3.53 1.10 -13.71
CA LEU A 86 -3.45 1.47 -12.29
C LEU A 86 -4.82 1.48 -11.61
N GLU A 87 -5.84 2.02 -12.28
CA GLU A 87 -7.21 2.01 -11.73
C GLU A 87 -7.83 0.63 -11.80
N GLY A 88 -7.57 -0.14 -12.85
CA GLY A 88 -7.98 -1.55 -12.93
C GLY A 88 -7.37 -2.39 -11.80
N PHE A 89 -6.11 -2.13 -11.45
CA PHE A 89 -5.47 -2.74 -10.28
C PHE A 89 -6.20 -2.34 -8.98
N ALA A 90 -6.45 -1.04 -8.77
CA ALA A 90 -7.17 -0.56 -7.59
C ALA A 90 -8.58 -1.16 -7.48
N ASN A 91 -9.33 -1.22 -8.58
CA ASN A 91 -10.65 -1.85 -8.65
C ASN A 91 -10.60 -3.35 -8.37
N THR A 92 -9.64 -4.07 -8.94
CA THR A 92 -9.50 -5.51 -8.74
C THR A 92 -9.20 -5.83 -7.27
N VAL A 93 -8.24 -5.12 -6.68
CA VAL A 93 -7.89 -5.29 -5.26
C VAL A 93 -9.06 -4.91 -4.37
N GLY A 94 -9.71 -3.77 -4.62
CA GLY A 94 -10.86 -3.31 -3.83
C GLY A 94 -12.05 -4.27 -3.88
N ARG A 95 -12.45 -4.72 -5.08
CA ARG A 95 -13.56 -5.68 -5.25
C ARG A 95 -13.24 -7.03 -4.58
N PHE A 96 -11.98 -7.47 -4.62
CA PHE A 96 -11.56 -8.69 -3.92
C PHE A 96 -11.64 -8.54 -2.39
N PHE A 97 -11.07 -7.46 -1.84
CA PHE A 97 -11.06 -7.25 -0.38
C PHE A 97 -12.38 -6.71 0.19
N ALA A 98 -13.32 -6.23 -0.64
CA ALA A 98 -14.67 -5.90 -0.19
C ALA A 98 -15.40 -7.11 0.44
N TRP A 99 -15.09 -8.33 0.00
CA TRP A 99 -15.61 -9.57 0.59
C TRP A 99 -15.17 -9.76 2.05
N ALA A 100 -14.07 -9.13 2.49
CA ALA A 100 -13.68 -9.13 3.89
C ALA A 100 -14.77 -8.50 4.78
N GLY A 101 -15.58 -7.57 4.26
CA GLY A 101 -16.72 -7.01 4.97
C GLY A 101 -17.82 -8.04 5.23
N LEU A 102 -18.17 -8.82 4.22
CA LEU A 102 -19.13 -9.92 4.37
C LEU A 102 -18.61 -10.96 5.36
N LEU A 103 -17.34 -11.37 5.23
CA LEU A 103 -16.71 -12.32 6.15
C LEU A 103 -16.71 -11.81 7.59
N MET A 104 -16.39 -10.53 7.80
CA MET A 104 -16.43 -9.89 9.12
C MET A 104 -17.81 -9.97 9.75
N VAL A 105 -18.88 -9.68 8.99
CA VAL A 105 -20.26 -9.75 9.49
C VAL A 105 -20.66 -11.19 9.82
N LEU A 106 -20.36 -12.15 8.94
CA LEU A 106 -20.66 -13.56 9.18
C LEU A 106 -19.94 -14.09 10.41
N GLN A 107 -18.65 -13.76 10.56
CA GLN A 107 -17.86 -14.12 11.74
C GLN A 107 -18.38 -13.44 13.00
N GLN A 108 -18.79 -12.17 12.93
CA GLN A 108 -19.40 -11.46 14.05
C GLN A 108 -20.70 -12.11 14.52
N ILE A 109 -21.55 -12.55 13.59
CA ILE A 109 -22.77 -13.31 13.90
C ILE A 109 -22.40 -14.61 14.60
N MET A 110 -21.47 -15.39 14.05
CA MET A 110 -20.99 -16.64 14.65
C MET A 110 -20.50 -16.43 16.09
N ILE A 111 -19.70 -15.39 16.33
CA ILE A 111 -19.20 -15.02 17.67
C ILE A 111 -20.36 -14.77 18.63
N ILE A 112 -21.39 -14.03 18.21
CA ILE A 112 -22.56 -13.73 19.05
C ILE A 112 -23.30 -15.03 19.41
N PHE A 113 -23.53 -15.93 18.46
CA PHE A 113 -24.18 -17.21 18.73
C PHE A 113 -23.38 -18.07 19.71
N MET A 114 -22.07 -18.20 19.51
CA MET A 114 -21.21 -19.03 20.35
C MET A 114 -21.14 -18.50 21.80
N GLN A 115 -21.01 -17.18 21.98
CA GLN A 115 -20.95 -16.58 23.32
C GLN A 115 -22.29 -16.51 24.02
N ARG A 116 -23.35 -16.09 23.31
CA ARG A 116 -24.63 -15.72 23.94
C ARG A 116 -25.63 -16.87 24.02
N ILE A 117 -25.61 -17.80 23.06
CA ILE A 117 -26.59 -18.90 23.00
C ILE A 117 -25.96 -20.18 23.53
N PHE A 118 -24.80 -20.57 22.99
CA PHE A 118 -24.16 -21.84 23.35
C PHE A 118 -23.23 -21.74 24.56
N THR A 119 -22.85 -20.52 24.98
CA THR A 119 -21.92 -20.27 26.09
C THR A 119 -20.60 -21.04 25.96
N VAL A 120 -20.16 -21.28 24.72
CA VAL A 120 -18.91 -21.99 24.43
C VAL A 120 -17.77 -20.99 24.36
N ALA A 121 -16.65 -21.31 25.00
CA ALA A 121 -15.48 -20.44 25.07
C ALA A 121 -14.56 -20.54 23.83
N GLU A 122 -14.72 -21.58 23.02
CA GLU A 122 -13.88 -21.91 21.87
C GLU A 122 -14.72 -22.10 20.61
N ILE A 123 -14.15 -21.76 19.46
CA ILE A 123 -14.76 -22.00 18.14
C ILE A 123 -13.76 -22.83 17.31
N SER A 124 -14.24 -23.96 16.80
CA SER A 124 -13.54 -24.80 15.83
C SER A 124 -14.21 -24.70 14.46
N LEU A 125 -13.53 -24.14 13.46
CA LEU A 125 -14.08 -24.03 12.11
C LEU A 125 -14.15 -25.37 11.36
N ILE A 126 -13.25 -26.32 11.67
CA ILE A 126 -13.20 -27.64 11.05
C ILE A 126 -13.05 -28.69 12.15
N PHE A 127 -13.91 -29.71 12.10
CA PHE A 127 -13.89 -30.81 13.07
C PHE A 127 -12.58 -31.61 12.93
N GLY A 128 -11.82 -31.76 14.02
CA GLY A 128 -10.56 -32.52 14.05
C GLY A 128 -9.30 -31.74 13.64
N VAL A 129 -9.38 -30.40 13.56
CA VAL A 129 -8.25 -29.55 13.21
C VAL A 129 -7.89 -28.61 14.37
N ASP A 130 -7.03 -29.08 15.28
CA ASP A 130 -6.70 -28.39 16.53
C ASP A 130 -6.09 -26.99 16.35
N TRP A 131 -5.43 -26.71 15.21
CA TRP A 131 -4.87 -25.38 14.94
C TRP A 131 -5.93 -24.34 14.54
N LEU A 132 -7.13 -24.77 14.15
CA LEU A 132 -8.31 -23.93 13.88
C LEU A 132 -9.26 -23.83 15.08
N THR A 133 -8.96 -24.54 16.17
CA THR A 133 -9.66 -24.37 17.45
C THR A 133 -9.00 -23.22 18.19
N LYS A 134 -9.72 -22.11 18.32
CA LYS A 134 -9.26 -20.91 19.04
C LYS A 134 -10.36 -20.40 19.95
N ASP A 135 -9.93 -19.74 21.03
CA ASP A 135 -10.83 -19.01 21.92
C ASP A 135 -11.67 -18.01 21.13
N VAL A 136 -12.90 -17.77 21.59
CA VAL A 136 -13.77 -16.78 20.94
C VAL A 136 -13.15 -15.38 20.98
N SER A 137 -12.31 -15.08 21.98
CA SER A 137 -11.55 -13.83 22.07
C SER A 137 -10.58 -13.65 20.89
N TRP A 138 -9.95 -14.72 20.41
CA TRP A 138 -9.08 -14.70 19.23
C TRP A 138 -9.87 -14.33 17.98
N TRP A 139 -11.01 -14.98 17.76
CA TRP A 139 -11.90 -14.71 16.63
C TRP A 139 -12.48 -13.29 16.66
N ALA A 140 -12.75 -12.76 17.86
CA ALA A 140 -13.21 -11.38 18.03
C ALA A 140 -12.10 -10.36 17.73
N GLU A 141 -10.85 -10.64 18.10
CA GLU A 141 -9.72 -9.78 17.77
C GLU A 141 -9.37 -9.81 16.27
N GLU A 142 -9.54 -10.96 15.60
CA GLU A 142 -9.34 -11.10 14.15
C GLU A 142 -10.28 -10.18 13.34
N LEU A 143 -11.46 -9.84 13.85
CA LEU A 143 -12.36 -8.86 13.19
C LEU A 143 -11.66 -7.52 12.91
N LYS A 144 -10.69 -7.13 13.74
CA LYS A 144 -9.86 -5.94 13.51
C LYS A 144 -8.98 -6.09 12.26
N LEU A 145 -8.52 -7.30 11.95
CA LEU A 145 -7.77 -7.56 10.73
C LEU A 145 -8.65 -7.39 9.50
N TYR A 146 -9.87 -7.95 9.49
CA TYR A 146 -10.81 -7.74 8.38
C TYR A 146 -11.13 -6.26 8.19
N ASN A 147 -11.36 -5.52 9.29
CA ASN A 147 -11.56 -4.08 9.21
C ASN A 147 -10.33 -3.35 8.65
N ALA A 148 -9.13 -3.70 9.13
CA ALA A 148 -7.89 -3.14 8.62
C ALA A 148 -7.69 -3.45 7.13
N MET A 149 -8.02 -4.66 6.66
CA MET A 149 -7.95 -5.02 5.23
C MET A 149 -8.88 -4.13 4.40
N ILE A 150 -10.12 -3.92 4.82
CA ILE A 150 -11.06 -3.05 4.10
C ILE A 150 -10.53 -1.61 4.05
N VAL A 151 -10.09 -1.05 5.18
CA VAL A 151 -9.61 0.33 5.23
C VAL A 151 -8.32 0.51 4.42
N SER A 152 -7.36 -0.39 4.57
CA SER A 152 -6.05 -0.28 3.91
C SER A 152 -6.10 -0.64 2.43
N LEU A 153 -6.93 -1.62 2.05
CA LEU A 153 -6.93 -2.17 0.70
C LEU A 153 -8.04 -1.63 -0.21
N CYS A 154 -9.14 -1.12 0.37
CA CYS A 154 -10.22 -0.52 -0.40
C CYS A 154 -10.14 1.01 -0.49
N ALA A 155 -9.20 1.68 0.18
CA ALA A 155 -9.10 3.15 0.15
C ALA A 155 -8.95 3.72 -1.27
N THR A 156 -8.08 3.13 -2.09
CA THR A 156 -7.87 3.56 -3.48
C THR A 156 -9.04 3.19 -4.37
N TYR A 157 -9.68 2.05 -4.11
CA TYR A 157 -10.92 1.65 -4.76
C TYR A 157 -12.03 2.67 -4.52
N THR A 158 -12.30 3.03 -3.26
CA THR A 158 -13.30 4.07 -2.93
C THR A 158 -12.98 5.41 -3.58
N PHE A 159 -11.68 5.74 -3.72
CA PHE A 159 -11.26 6.93 -4.46
C PHE A 159 -11.63 6.86 -5.95
N VAL A 160 -11.33 5.73 -6.63
CA VAL A 160 -11.69 5.50 -8.05
C VAL A 160 -13.21 5.52 -8.25
N GLN A 161 -13.97 4.92 -7.33
CA GLN A 161 -15.43 4.92 -7.35
C GLN A 161 -16.06 6.30 -7.05
N GLY A 162 -15.27 7.25 -6.54
CA GLY A 162 -15.77 8.59 -6.21
C GLY A 162 -16.55 8.67 -4.90
N GLY A 163 -16.55 7.61 -4.09
CA GLY A 163 -17.27 7.52 -2.80
C GLY A 163 -16.59 8.28 -1.64
N HIS A 164 -15.68 9.21 -1.94
CA HIS A 164 -15.08 10.07 -0.94
C HIS A 164 -15.88 11.38 -0.82
N VAL A 165 -16.08 11.85 0.40
CA VAL A 165 -16.75 13.13 0.65
C VAL A 165 -15.82 14.26 0.17
N ARG A 166 -16.26 15.01 -0.83
CA ARG A 166 -15.58 16.20 -1.34
C ARG A 166 -16.24 17.44 -0.76
N VAL A 167 -15.46 18.30 -0.11
CA VAL A 167 -15.97 19.58 0.41
C VAL A 167 -15.82 20.63 -0.68
N ASP A 168 -16.82 20.73 -1.56
CA ASP A 168 -16.74 21.49 -2.83
C ASP A 168 -17.15 22.98 -2.71
N LEU A 169 -16.80 23.66 -1.62
CA LEU A 169 -17.15 25.08 -1.43
C LEU A 169 -16.46 25.99 -2.46
N VAL A 170 -15.18 25.73 -2.75
CA VAL A 170 -14.38 26.50 -3.71
C VAL A 170 -14.32 25.81 -5.07
N TYR A 171 -14.44 24.48 -5.09
CA TYR A 171 -14.32 23.68 -6.31
C TYR A 171 -15.46 23.95 -7.28
N SER A 172 -16.70 24.10 -6.80
CA SER A 172 -17.89 24.37 -7.63
C SER A 172 -17.79 25.66 -8.45
N ALA A 173 -17.10 26.69 -7.96
CA ALA A 173 -16.97 27.99 -8.60
C ALA A 173 -15.86 28.09 -9.66
N ILE A 174 -15.01 27.05 -9.81
CA ILE A 174 -13.80 27.11 -10.63
C ILE A 174 -14.01 26.42 -12.00
N SER A 175 -13.37 26.96 -13.05
CA SER A 175 -13.39 26.38 -14.40
C SER A 175 -12.78 24.98 -14.48
N TYR A 176 -13.23 24.16 -15.45
CA TYR A 176 -12.80 22.78 -15.65
C TYR A 176 -11.27 22.61 -15.67
N ARG A 177 -10.55 23.45 -16.41
CA ARG A 177 -9.08 23.37 -16.49
C ARG A 177 -8.40 23.70 -15.17
N ALA A 178 -8.95 24.63 -14.39
CA ALA A 178 -8.41 25.00 -13.10
C ALA A 178 -8.70 23.91 -12.05
N LYS A 179 -9.88 23.27 -12.08
CA LYS A 179 -10.18 22.06 -11.28
C LYS A 179 -9.14 20.97 -11.48
N ARG A 180 -8.89 20.56 -12.73
CA ARG A 180 -7.87 19.55 -13.05
C ARG A 180 -6.44 19.96 -12.68
N SER A 181 -6.16 21.26 -12.64
CA SER A 181 -4.86 21.76 -12.18
C SER A 181 -4.70 21.65 -10.67
N VAL A 182 -5.76 21.91 -9.92
CA VAL A 182 -5.81 21.70 -8.47
C VAL A 182 -5.69 20.22 -8.15
N ASP A 183 -6.37 19.34 -8.88
CA ASP A 183 -6.27 17.88 -8.74
C ASP A 183 -4.83 17.38 -8.92
N MET A 184 -4.17 17.80 -10.01
CA MET A 184 -2.77 17.47 -10.28
C MET A 184 -1.83 17.97 -9.18
N PHE A 185 -2.03 19.20 -8.71
CA PHE A 185 -1.26 19.77 -7.62
C PHE A 185 -1.48 18.99 -6.32
N GLY A 186 -2.73 18.64 -6.01
CA GLY A 186 -3.11 17.85 -4.85
C GLY A 186 -2.44 16.48 -4.84
N ALA A 187 -2.44 15.80 -5.99
CA ALA A 187 -1.78 14.52 -6.18
C ALA A 187 -0.26 14.59 -5.93
N LEU A 188 0.42 15.58 -6.51
CA LEU A 188 1.88 15.68 -6.45
C LEU A 188 2.41 16.26 -5.13
N VAL A 189 1.69 17.19 -4.50
CA VAL A 189 2.20 17.95 -3.34
C VAL A 189 1.68 17.40 -2.02
N PHE A 190 0.49 16.81 -1.99
CA PHE A 190 -0.08 16.26 -0.76
C PHE A 190 -0.12 14.73 -0.77
N MET A 191 -0.73 14.13 -1.78
CA MET A 191 -0.98 12.68 -1.79
C MET A 191 0.32 11.87 -1.95
N MET A 192 1.15 12.21 -2.94
CA MET A 192 2.40 11.51 -3.22
C MET A 192 3.43 11.63 -2.07
N PRO A 193 3.71 12.82 -1.50
CA PRO A 193 4.67 12.94 -0.41
C PRO A 193 4.18 12.27 0.88
N ALA A 194 2.88 12.34 1.19
CA ALA A 194 2.31 11.63 2.33
C ALA A 194 2.45 10.11 2.18
N ALA A 195 2.23 9.57 0.98
CA ALA A 195 2.42 8.14 0.71
C ALA A 195 3.90 7.73 0.83
N VAL A 196 4.83 8.54 0.32
CA VAL A 196 6.27 8.29 0.45
C VAL A 196 6.72 8.28 1.92
N LEU A 197 6.29 9.26 2.72
CA LEU A 197 6.61 9.30 4.14
C LEU A 197 6.02 8.08 4.88
N THR A 198 4.77 7.74 4.59
CA THR A 198 4.10 6.56 5.17
C THR A 198 4.84 5.28 4.81
N TRP A 199 5.31 5.15 3.56
CA TRP A 199 6.12 4.02 3.11
C TRP A 199 7.46 3.95 3.86
N MET A 200 8.21 5.05 3.90
CA MET A 200 9.55 5.08 4.52
C MET A 200 9.49 4.66 5.99
N TYR A 201 8.61 5.27 6.78
CA TYR A 201 8.47 4.91 8.19
C TYR A 201 7.77 3.56 8.38
N GLY A 202 6.77 3.25 7.56
CA GLY A 202 6.03 1.99 7.59
C GLY A 202 6.90 0.78 7.29
N TRP A 203 7.87 0.90 6.39
CA TRP A 203 8.80 -0.17 6.03
C TRP A 203 9.68 -0.58 7.21
N TYR A 204 10.37 0.37 7.85
CA TYR A 204 11.18 0.07 9.04
C TYR A 204 10.31 -0.38 10.21
N PHE A 205 9.09 0.17 10.33
CA PHE A 205 8.11 -0.27 11.33
C PHE A 205 7.68 -1.72 11.12
N LEU A 206 7.46 -2.18 9.89
CA LEU A 206 7.20 -3.59 9.60
C LEU A 206 8.39 -4.46 10.05
N TRP A 207 9.58 -4.16 9.54
CA TRP A 207 10.75 -5.02 9.74
C TRP A 207 11.19 -5.13 11.20
N ARG A 208 11.10 -4.06 12.00
CA ARG A 208 11.44 -4.15 13.44
C ARG A 208 10.55 -5.07 14.27
N HIS A 209 9.40 -5.50 13.74
CA HIS A 209 8.50 -6.50 14.36
C HIS A 209 8.66 -7.90 13.75
N LEU A 210 9.43 -8.04 12.66
CA LEU A 210 9.71 -9.33 12.03
C LEU A 210 11.08 -9.90 12.43
N VAL A 211 12.04 -9.01 12.73
CA VAL A 211 13.42 -9.39 13.00
C VAL A 211 13.96 -8.77 14.28
N THR A 212 14.90 -9.48 14.90
CA THR A 212 15.70 -8.97 16.02
C THR A 212 17.19 -9.04 15.65
N PRO A 213 18.01 -8.02 15.96
CA PRO A 213 17.72 -6.79 16.71
C PRO A 213 16.88 -5.78 15.93
N LYS A 214 16.17 -4.89 16.65
CA LYS A 214 15.25 -3.90 16.06
C LYS A 214 15.99 -2.94 15.12
N VAL A 215 15.36 -2.69 13.98
CA VAL A 215 15.82 -1.74 12.95
C VAL A 215 15.09 -0.40 13.09
N SER A 216 15.79 0.68 12.77
CA SER A 216 15.24 2.04 12.77
C SER A 216 15.54 2.74 11.45
N ALA A 217 14.69 3.70 11.08
CA ALA A 217 14.90 4.53 9.88
C ALA A 217 16.20 5.36 9.95
N SER A 218 16.74 5.59 11.15
CA SER A 218 17.99 6.31 11.36
C SER A 218 19.24 5.41 11.32
N ASP A 219 19.08 4.09 11.22
CA ASP A 219 20.22 3.16 11.22
C ASP A 219 20.96 3.22 9.86
N LYS A 220 22.25 3.52 9.90
CA LYS A 220 23.12 3.46 8.70
C LYS A 220 23.40 2.02 8.29
N LEU A 221 23.67 1.81 6.99
CA LEU A 221 23.99 0.50 6.42
C LEU A 221 25.09 -0.24 7.21
N GLU A 222 26.18 0.43 7.58
CA GLU A 222 27.25 -0.19 8.37
C GLU A 222 26.79 -0.75 9.72
N LEU A 223 25.87 -0.04 10.40
CA LEU A 223 25.31 -0.49 11.66
C LEU A 223 24.40 -1.70 11.45
N LEU A 224 23.60 -1.69 10.37
CA LEU A 224 22.76 -2.83 10.00
C LEU A 224 23.61 -4.06 9.64
N MET A 225 24.73 -3.88 8.94
CA MET A 225 25.67 -4.96 8.62
C MET A 225 26.34 -5.52 9.88
N LYS A 226 26.60 -4.71 10.91
CA LYS A 226 27.05 -5.20 12.23
C LYS A 226 25.95 -6.00 12.92
N LYS A 227 24.70 -5.51 12.90
CA LYS A 227 23.52 -6.18 13.47
C LYS A 227 23.21 -7.51 12.76
N ALA A 228 23.54 -7.66 11.47
CA ALA A 228 23.31 -8.87 10.68
C ALA A 228 23.90 -10.15 11.33
N ARG A 229 25.03 -10.05 12.04
CA ARG A 229 25.69 -11.22 12.66
C ARG A 229 24.83 -11.90 13.72
N ILE A 230 24.00 -11.13 14.42
CA ILE A 230 23.12 -11.60 15.50
C ILE A 230 21.64 -11.58 15.09
N LEU A 231 21.38 -11.41 13.80
CA LEU A 231 20.02 -11.37 13.25
C LEU A 231 19.31 -12.71 13.48
N LYS A 232 18.08 -12.62 14.00
CA LYS A 232 17.15 -13.73 14.17
C LYS A 232 15.80 -13.34 13.59
N TRP A 233 15.20 -14.29 12.89
CA TRP A 233 13.78 -14.23 12.53
C TRP A 233 12.97 -14.41 13.81
N ASN A 234 12.31 -13.34 14.25
CA ASN A 234 11.54 -13.33 15.49
C ASN A 234 10.32 -12.44 15.27
N VAL A 235 9.27 -13.06 14.75
CA VAL A 235 8.03 -12.37 14.39
C VAL A 235 7.25 -12.08 15.67
N GLU A 236 6.99 -10.81 15.93
CA GLU A 236 6.07 -10.38 16.99
C GLU A 236 4.64 -10.74 16.54
N THR A 237 4.19 -11.91 16.98
CA THR A 237 2.90 -12.53 16.63
C THR A 237 1.75 -12.00 17.46
N ILE A 238 1.98 -11.76 18.76
CA ILE A 238 0.94 -11.45 19.74
C ILE A 238 0.78 -9.93 19.90
N GLY A 239 -0.47 -9.48 20.04
CA GLY A 239 -0.83 -8.10 20.37
C GLY A 239 -0.98 -7.86 21.88
N PHE A 240 -2.18 -7.50 22.31
CA PHE A 240 -2.48 -7.08 23.69
C PHE A 240 -2.88 -8.22 24.63
N SER A 241 -3.46 -9.30 24.10
CA SER A 241 -3.95 -10.44 24.87
C SER A 241 -3.11 -11.69 24.58
N PRO A 242 -2.68 -12.46 25.59
CA PRO A 242 -1.97 -13.74 25.39
C PRO A 242 -2.75 -14.77 24.56
N ASN A 243 -4.09 -14.74 24.64
CA ASN A 243 -4.99 -15.61 23.87
C ASN A 243 -5.58 -14.90 22.63
N GLY A 244 -5.12 -13.68 22.36
CA GLY A 244 -5.61 -12.84 21.28
C GLY A 244 -5.07 -13.22 19.90
N PHE A 245 -5.49 -12.46 18.88
CA PHE A 245 -5.10 -12.72 17.50
C PHE A 245 -3.57 -12.68 17.34
N ASN A 246 -2.99 -13.78 16.85
CA ASN A 246 -1.54 -14.05 16.88
C ASN A 246 -0.84 -13.83 15.53
N ALA A 247 -1.49 -13.17 14.56
CA ALA A 247 -0.83 -12.74 13.32
C ALA A 247 -0.75 -11.21 13.24
N TYR A 248 -0.34 -10.57 14.34
CA TYR A 248 -0.32 -9.10 14.45
C TYR A 248 0.65 -8.42 13.45
N PHE A 249 1.62 -9.15 12.92
CA PHE A 249 2.51 -8.65 11.86
C PHE A 249 1.76 -8.30 10.56
N LEU A 250 0.60 -8.93 10.28
CA LEU A 250 -0.22 -8.66 9.10
C LEU A 250 -0.67 -7.20 9.04
N PHE A 251 -1.00 -6.58 10.18
CA PHE A 251 -1.37 -5.17 10.23
C PHE A 251 -0.26 -4.23 9.72
N LYS A 252 1.00 -4.60 9.91
CA LYS A 252 2.15 -3.80 9.44
C LYS A 252 2.36 -3.99 7.94
N ILE A 253 2.12 -5.21 7.44
CA ILE A 253 2.11 -5.48 5.99
C ILE A 253 1.01 -4.64 5.32
N LEU A 254 -0.18 -4.61 5.90
CA LEU A 254 -1.31 -3.80 5.41
C LEU A 254 -0.99 -2.30 5.37
N LEU A 255 -0.25 -1.78 6.36
CA LEU A 255 0.18 -0.37 6.36
C LEU A 255 1.13 -0.05 5.20
N VAL A 256 2.09 -0.94 4.92
CA VAL A 256 3.01 -0.78 3.77
C VAL A 256 2.25 -0.94 2.45
N ALA A 257 1.34 -1.90 2.36
CA ALA A 257 0.48 -2.10 1.19
C ALA A 257 -0.39 -0.86 0.92
N PHE A 258 -1.03 -0.29 1.95
CA PHE A 258 -1.79 0.95 1.87
C PHE A 258 -0.93 2.09 1.30
N ALA A 259 0.27 2.31 1.84
CA ALA A 259 1.16 3.36 1.36
C ALA A 259 1.53 3.17 -0.12
N GLY A 260 1.86 1.94 -0.53
CA GLY A 260 2.14 1.60 -1.92
C GLY A 260 0.95 1.85 -2.85
N MET A 261 -0.25 1.46 -2.44
CA MET A 261 -1.44 1.67 -3.25
C MET A 261 -1.83 3.15 -3.36
N VAL A 262 -1.78 3.91 -2.27
CA VAL A 262 -2.01 5.37 -2.30
C VAL A 262 -0.99 6.06 -3.20
N PHE A 263 0.28 5.63 -3.19
CA PHE A 263 1.29 6.16 -4.09
C PHE A 263 0.94 5.88 -5.56
N LEU A 264 0.57 4.65 -5.90
CA LEU A 264 0.12 4.29 -7.27
C LEU A 264 -1.14 5.05 -7.68
N GLN A 265 -2.08 5.22 -6.76
CA GLN A 265 -3.30 5.99 -7.01
C GLN A 265 -3.00 7.47 -7.24
N SER A 266 -2.02 8.05 -6.55
CA SER A 266 -1.61 9.44 -6.78
C SER A 266 -1.07 9.64 -8.20
N ILE A 267 -0.35 8.65 -8.74
CA ILE A 267 0.14 8.63 -10.13
C ILE A 267 -1.03 8.51 -11.11
N ALA A 268 -1.94 7.57 -10.87
CA ALA A 268 -3.12 7.36 -11.71
C ALA A 268 -3.98 8.63 -11.78
N PHE A 269 -4.25 9.23 -10.63
CA PHE A 269 -5.04 10.46 -10.53
C PHE A 269 -4.35 11.64 -11.22
N PHE A 270 -3.03 11.81 -11.03
CA PHE A 270 -2.26 12.83 -11.74
C PHE A 270 -2.33 12.65 -13.27
N TYR A 271 -2.13 11.44 -13.78
CA TYR A 271 -2.20 11.16 -15.22
C TYR A 271 -3.60 11.38 -15.78
N ARG A 272 -4.65 10.95 -15.08
CA ARG A 272 -6.03 11.21 -15.48
C ARG A 272 -6.31 12.71 -15.54
N SER A 273 -6.03 13.46 -14.47
CA SER A 273 -6.29 14.90 -14.44
C SER A 273 -5.51 15.66 -15.51
N TYR A 274 -4.28 15.23 -15.83
CA TYR A 274 -3.50 15.80 -16.92
C TYR A 274 -4.15 15.57 -18.29
N LEU A 275 -4.57 14.33 -18.58
CA LEU A 275 -5.20 13.97 -19.85
C LEU A 275 -6.56 14.65 -20.01
N GLU A 276 -7.37 14.66 -18.96
CA GLU A 276 -8.66 15.36 -18.91
C GLU A 276 -8.49 16.86 -19.17
N ARG A 277 -7.47 17.49 -18.57
CA ARG A 277 -7.15 18.89 -18.86
C ARG A 277 -6.73 19.13 -20.32
N LYS A 278 -6.01 18.17 -20.93
CA LYS A 278 -5.45 18.29 -22.29
C LYS A 278 -6.49 18.01 -23.39
N GLU A 279 -7.31 16.98 -23.23
CA GLU A 279 -8.34 16.55 -24.19
C GLU A 279 -9.65 17.34 -24.01
N GLY A 280 -9.90 17.91 -22.82
CA GLY A 280 -11.06 18.77 -22.55
C GLY A 280 -12.24 18.02 -21.92
N PRO A 281 -13.39 18.70 -21.74
CA PRO A 281 -14.53 18.17 -20.97
C PRO A 281 -15.07 16.84 -21.50
N GLU A 282 -14.99 16.58 -22.81
CA GLU A 282 -15.45 15.32 -23.42
C GLU A 282 -14.66 14.08 -22.95
N SER A 283 -13.49 14.28 -22.36
CA SER A 283 -12.65 13.20 -21.83
C SER A 283 -12.86 12.93 -20.34
N GLU A 284 -13.75 13.68 -19.68
CA GLU A 284 -14.09 13.48 -18.28
C GLU A 284 -14.68 12.09 -18.04
N GLY A 285 -14.08 11.33 -17.12
CA GLY A 285 -14.55 9.98 -16.79
C GLY A 285 -14.26 8.93 -17.88
N LYS A 286 -13.46 9.27 -18.89
CA LYS A 286 -13.09 8.32 -19.95
C LYS A 286 -12.38 7.09 -19.37
N TYR A 287 -12.86 5.91 -19.77
CA TYR A 287 -12.41 4.59 -19.29
C TYR A 287 -12.56 4.35 -17.79
N LEU A 288 -13.36 5.16 -17.08
CA LEU A 288 -13.61 4.95 -15.67
C LEU A 288 -14.53 3.73 -15.48
N ASP A 289 -14.04 2.75 -14.73
CA ASP A 289 -14.78 1.54 -14.36
C ASP A 289 -15.44 1.77 -12.99
N ARG A 290 -16.72 2.18 -13.02
CA ARG A 290 -17.55 2.34 -11.82
C ARG A 290 -18.44 1.13 -11.59
N ASP A 291 -18.61 0.77 -10.33
CA ASP A 291 -19.61 -0.22 -9.92
C ASP A 291 -21.01 0.43 -10.00
N SER A 292 -21.88 -0.12 -10.86
CA SER A 292 -23.28 0.27 -10.96
C SER A 292 -24.18 -0.81 -10.36
N LEU A 293 -25.28 -0.42 -9.70
CA LEU A 293 -26.27 -1.38 -9.19
C LEU A 293 -27.23 -1.89 -10.30
N GLY A 294 -27.16 -1.30 -11.50
CA GLY A 294 -27.97 -1.62 -12.68
C GLY A 294 -28.24 -0.36 -13.51
N GLU A 295 -28.89 -0.49 -14.67
CA GLU A 295 -29.33 0.68 -15.47
C GLU A 295 -30.25 1.57 -14.63
N GLY A 296 -29.77 2.76 -14.26
CA GLY A 296 -30.56 3.79 -13.56
C GLY A 296 -30.25 4.00 -12.08
N GLU A 297 -29.38 3.18 -11.47
CA GLU A 297 -28.90 3.39 -10.09
C GLU A 297 -27.36 3.39 -10.10
N GLU A 298 -26.78 4.53 -10.47
CA GLU A 298 -25.39 4.81 -10.10
C GLU A 298 -25.32 4.75 -8.57
N ALA A 299 -24.46 3.86 -8.05
CA ALA A 299 -24.31 3.67 -6.61
C ALA A 299 -23.85 4.99 -5.98
N TYR A 300 -24.79 5.70 -5.34
CA TYR A 300 -24.59 6.92 -4.57
C TYR A 300 -24.11 8.15 -5.36
N GLU A 301 -25.00 8.76 -6.14
CA GLU A 301 -25.08 10.22 -6.09
C GLU A 301 -25.66 10.59 -4.73
N GLY A 302 -24.80 11.02 -3.81
CA GLY A 302 -25.22 11.61 -2.55
C GLY A 302 -26.15 12.79 -2.84
N THR A 303 -27.43 12.59 -2.57
CA THR A 303 -28.42 13.66 -2.53
C THR A 303 -28.07 14.60 -1.37
N HIS A 304 -27.69 15.82 -1.76
CA HIS A 304 -27.56 17.06 -0.97
C HIS A 304 -26.29 17.29 -0.15
#